data_AF-A0A484WQ30-F1
#
_entry.id   AF-A0A484WQ30-F1
#
_cell.length_a   1.000
_cell.length_b   1.000
_cell.length_c   1.000
_cell.angle_alpha   90.00
_cell.angle_beta   90.00
_cell.angle_gamma   90.00
#
_symmetry.space_group_name_H-M   'P 1'
#
loop_
_entity.id
_entity.type
_entity.pdbx_description
1 polymer ?
#
loop_
_entity_poly.entity_id
_entity_poly.type
_entity_poly.pdbx_seq_one_letter_code
_entity_poly.pdbx_strand_id
1 'polypeptide(L)'
;MSGAFNNDGRGISPLIATSWERCNKLMKRETWNVPHQAQGVTFASIYRRKKAMLTLGQAALEDAWEYMASRECALLILDETACILSRNGDPQTLQQLSTLGFNDGTYCAEGIIGTCALSLAAISGQAVKTMADQHFKQALWNWAFCATPLFDSKGRLTGTIALACPVEQTTAS
;
A
#
# COMPACT_ATOMS: atom_id res chain seq x y z
N MET A 1 -30.65 6.77 -9.27
CA MET A 1 -29.88 6.27 -10.43
C MET A 1 -28.54 5.78 -9.87
N SER A 2 -28.50 4.54 -9.38
CA SER A 2 -28.03 3.34 -10.08
C SER A 2 -26.51 3.34 -10.29
N GLY A 3 -25.77 2.91 -9.27
CA GLY A 3 -24.40 2.43 -9.42
C GLY A 3 -24.43 0.91 -9.30
N ALA A 4 -24.23 0.22 -10.42
CA ALA A 4 -24.24 -1.23 -10.51
C ALA A 4 -23.12 -1.83 -9.64
N PHE A 5 -23.49 -2.73 -8.73
CA PHE A 5 -22.54 -3.63 -8.07
C PHE A 5 -22.16 -4.71 -9.07
N ASN A 6 -20.85 -4.84 -9.35
CA ASN A 6 -20.34 -5.84 -10.28
C ASN A 6 -20.69 -7.26 -9.83
N ASN A 7 -21.13 -8.04 -10.81
CA ASN A 7 -21.84 -9.31 -10.70
C ASN A 7 -20.88 -10.50 -10.84
N ASP A 8 -19.86 -10.59 -9.97
CA ASP A 8 -18.86 -11.68 -9.98
C ASP A 8 -19.02 -12.65 -8.78
N GLY A 9 -20.13 -12.58 -8.04
CA GLY A 9 -20.44 -13.52 -6.96
C GLY A 9 -19.53 -13.47 -5.73
N ARG A 10 -18.56 -12.56 -5.66
CA ARG A 10 -17.77 -12.30 -4.44
C ARG A 10 -18.29 -11.03 -3.78
N GLY A 11 -19.11 -11.20 -2.75
CA GLY A 11 -19.49 -10.09 -1.88
C GLY A 11 -18.25 -9.33 -1.37
N ILE A 12 -18.42 -8.02 -1.12
CA ILE A 12 -17.36 -7.20 -0.53
C ILE A 12 -16.93 -7.84 0.79
N SER A 13 -15.63 -8.10 0.95
CA SER A 13 -15.08 -8.67 2.18
C SER A 13 -15.51 -7.84 3.39
N PRO A 14 -15.91 -8.45 4.52
CA PRO A 14 -16.24 -7.71 5.74
C PRO A 14 -15.15 -6.71 6.14
N LEU A 15 -13.87 -7.04 5.93
CA LEU A 15 -12.75 -6.15 6.19
C LEU A 15 -12.83 -4.85 5.37
N ILE A 16 -13.15 -4.97 4.07
CA ILE A 16 -13.29 -3.81 3.17
C ILE A 16 -14.53 -3.02 3.53
N ALA A 17 -15.66 -3.68 3.79
CA ALA A 17 -16.91 -3.02 4.18
C ALA A 17 -16.73 -2.18 5.46
N THR A 18 -16.13 -2.75 6.51
CA THR A 18 -15.86 -2.00 7.76
C THR A 18 -14.85 -0.86 7.54
N SER A 19 -13.87 -1.04 6.66
CA SER A 19 -12.95 0.03 6.28
C SER A 19 -13.66 1.19 5.57
N TRP A 20 -14.58 0.89 4.66
CA TRP A 20 -15.39 1.89 3.96
C TRP A 20 -16.28 2.66 4.93
N GLU A 21 -16.88 2.01 5.92
CA GLU A 21 -17.66 2.69 6.97
C GLU A 21 -16.83 3.71 7.75
N ARG A 22 -15.56 3.41 8.05
CA ARG A 22 -14.64 4.37 8.69
C ARG A 22 -14.28 5.51 7.74
N CYS A 23 -13.96 5.20 6.49
CA CYS A 23 -13.58 6.20 5.48
C CYS A 23 -14.73 7.17 5.15
N ASN A 24 -15.96 6.66 5.02
CA ASN A 24 -17.15 7.45 4.72
C ASN A 24 -17.42 8.58 5.73
N LYS A 25 -16.95 8.43 6.98
CA LYS A 25 -17.12 9.46 8.02
C LYS A 25 -16.15 10.64 7.87
N LEU A 26 -15.05 10.46 7.13
CA LEU A 26 -13.91 11.39 7.12
C LEU A 26 -13.58 11.92 5.72
N MET A 27 -13.99 11.23 4.65
CA MET A 27 -13.54 11.55 3.30
C MET A 27 -14.53 11.12 2.20
N LYS A 28 -14.39 11.76 1.03
CA LYS A 28 -15.11 11.43 -0.21
C LYS A 28 -14.26 10.54 -1.12
N ARG A 29 -14.89 9.78 -2.03
CA ARG A 29 -14.18 8.82 -2.92
C ARG A 29 -13.45 9.51 -4.06
N GLU A 30 -14.00 10.64 -4.53
CA GLU A 30 -13.57 11.37 -5.73
C GLU A 30 -12.39 12.31 -5.47
N THR A 31 -12.17 12.70 -4.20
CA THR A 31 -11.13 13.67 -3.85
C THR A 31 -9.79 12.98 -3.62
N TRP A 32 -8.76 13.41 -4.34
CA TRP A 32 -7.37 13.02 -4.09
C TRP A 32 -6.53 14.25 -3.79
N ASN A 33 -5.92 14.25 -2.61
CA ASN A 33 -4.88 15.20 -2.26
C ASN A 33 -3.58 14.43 -2.13
N VAL A 34 -2.46 15.02 -2.55
CA VAL A 34 -1.14 14.41 -2.35
C VAL A 34 -0.98 14.08 -0.86
N PRO A 35 -0.69 12.82 -0.51
CA PRO A 35 -0.62 12.42 0.89
C PRO A 35 0.52 13.12 1.64
N HIS A 36 0.39 13.25 2.96
CA HIS A 36 1.42 13.86 3.79
C HIS A 36 2.74 13.08 3.69
N GLN A 37 3.86 13.81 3.68
CA GLN A 37 5.20 13.25 3.53
C GLN A 37 6.13 13.77 4.63
N ALA A 38 6.76 12.87 5.37
CA ALA A 38 7.91 13.20 6.21
C ALA A 38 9.10 13.57 5.32
N GLN A 39 9.76 14.69 5.62
CA GLN A 39 10.89 15.18 4.82
C GLN A 39 12.10 15.52 5.71
N GLY A 40 13.27 15.60 5.07
CA GLY A 40 14.52 16.03 5.69
C GLY A 40 14.88 15.23 6.95
N VAL A 41 15.20 15.95 8.03
CA VAL A 41 15.67 15.37 9.30
C VAL A 41 14.66 14.44 9.96
N THR A 42 13.36 14.68 9.75
CA THR A 42 12.29 13.84 10.29
C THR A 42 12.31 12.47 9.62
N PHE A 43 12.34 12.44 8.28
CA PHE A 43 12.42 11.19 7.54
C PHE A 43 13.72 10.44 7.83
N ALA A 44 14.86 11.13 7.85
CA ALA A 44 16.15 10.52 8.20
C ALA A 44 16.12 9.85 9.59
N SER A 45 15.42 10.45 10.55
CA SER A 45 15.24 9.88 11.89
C SER A 45 14.34 8.64 11.89
N ILE A 46 13.25 8.65 11.11
CA ILE A 46 12.35 7.50 10.93
C ILE A 46 13.13 6.35 10.28
N TYR A 47 13.78 6.60 9.14
CA TYR A 47 14.58 5.62 8.40
C TYR A 47 15.67 5.00 9.28
N ARG A 48 16.44 5.81 10.02
CA ARG A 48 17.51 5.33 10.91
C ARG A 48 16.98 4.41 12.01
N ARG A 49 15.81 4.70 12.60
CA ARG A 49 15.20 3.85 13.63
C ARG A 49 14.79 2.48 13.09
N LYS A 50 14.56 2.35 11.78
CA LYS A 50 14.12 1.13 11.11
C LYS A 50 15.25 0.41 10.36
N LYS A 51 16.50 0.81 10.55
CA LYS A 51 17.68 0.29 9.81
C LYS A 51 17.77 -1.25 9.78
N ALA A 52 17.53 -1.92 10.90
CA ALA A 52 17.60 -3.38 10.97
C ALA A 52 16.57 -4.06 10.07
N MET A 53 15.31 -3.63 10.13
CA MET A 53 14.23 -4.13 9.26
C MET A 53 14.49 -3.77 7.80
N LEU A 54 14.95 -2.55 7.54
CA LEU A 54 15.23 -2.06 6.18
C LEU A 54 16.33 -2.87 5.50
N THR A 55 17.42 -3.15 6.21
CA THR A 55 18.56 -3.89 5.64
C THR A 55 18.12 -5.29 5.18
N LEU A 56 17.34 -5.99 6.02
CA LEU A 56 16.82 -7.32 5.68
C LEU A 56 15.75 -7.25 4.59
N GLY A 57 14.83 -6.30 4.69
CA GLY A 57 13.74 -6.13 3.74
C GLY A 57 14.22 -5.71 2.36
N GLN A 58 15.21 -4.81 2.27
CA GLN A 58 15.79 -4.38 1.00
C GLN A 58 16.47 -5.54 0.28
N ALA A 59 17.32 -6.30 0.98
CA ALA A 59 17.95 -7.49 0.40
C ALA A 59 16.90 -8.50 -0.11
N ALA A 60 15.87 -8.80 0.69
CA ALA A 60 14.81 -9.72 0.27
C ALA A 60 13.98 -9.21 -0.92
N LEU A 61 13.74 -7.90 -0.99
CA LEU A 61 13.01 -7.29 -2.11
C LEU A 61 13.85 -7.14 -3.37
N GLU A 62 15.17 -6.94 -3.24
CA GLU A 62 16.12 -6.95 -4.35
C GLU A 62 16.17 -8.35 -4.98
N ASP A 63 16.32 -9.40 -4.16
CA ASP A 63 16.25 -10.78 -4.62
C ASP A 63 14.91 -11.07 -5.31
N ALA A 64 13.79 -10.74 -4.66
CA ALA A 64 12.46 -10.95 -5.22
C ALA A 64 12.27 -10.22 -6.56
N TRP A 65 12.77 -8.99 -6.66
CA TRP A 65 12.70 -8.21 -7.90
C TRP A 65 13.51 -8.84 -9.03
N GLU A 66 14.72 -9.33 -8.73
CA GLU A 66 15.58 -9.98 -9.72
C GLU A 66 14.89 -11.19 -10.38
N TYR A 67 14.17 -12.01 -9.60
CA TYR A 67 13.37 -13.13 -10.12
C TYR A 67 12.05 -12.73 -10.77
N MET A 68 11.56 -11.51 -10.53
CA MET A 68 10.32 -10.97 -11.10
C MET A 68 10.56 -10.10 -12.35
N ALA A 69 11.82 -9.98 -12.80
CA ALA A 69 12.23 -9.11 -13.88
C ALA A 69 11.33 -9.28 -15.12
N SER A 70 10.79 -8.14 -15.60
CA SER A 70 9.76 -7.95 -16.66
C SER A 70 8.31 -7.66 -16.20
N ARG A 71 8.01 -7.55 -14.89
CA ARG A 71 6.69 -7.13 -14.40
C ARG A 71 6.64 -5.63 -14.12
N GLU A 72 5.52 -4.97 -14.44
CA GLU A 72 5.29 -3.56 -14.08
C GLU A 72 4.77 -3.52 -12.63
N CYS A 73 5.68 -3.66 -11.68
CA CYS A 73 5.34 -3.60 -10.27
C CYS A 73 6.38 -2.85 -9.45
N ALA A 74 5.92 -2.26 -8.36
CA ALA A 74 6.75 -1.66 -7.32
C ALA A 74 6.63 -2.48 -6.03
N LEU A 75 7.76 -2.60 -5.34
CA LEU A 75 7.91 -3.20 -4.03
C LEU A 75 8.18 -2.10 -3.01
N LEU A 76 7.44 -2.13 -1.90
CA LEU A 76 7.44 -1.07 -0.90
C LEU A 76 7.72 -1.65 0.48
N ILE A 77 8.54 -0.96 1.27
CA ILE A 77 8.70 -1.20 2.70
C ILE A 77 8.08 -0.03 3.44
N LEU A 78 7.13 -0.31 4.34
CA LEU A 78 6.49 0.68 5.19
C LEU A 78 6.79 0.40 6.66
N ASP A 79 6.80 1.44 7.50
CA ASP A 79 6.83 1.29 8.95
C ASP A 79 5.43 1.02 9.54
N GLU A 80 5.35 0.85 10.85
CA GLU A 80 4.13 0.60 11.62
C GLU A 80 3.10 1.75 11.55
N THR A 81 3.52 2.93 11.10
CA THR A 81 2.64 4.10 10.87
C THR A 81 2.20 4.23 9.41
N ALA A 82 2.50 3.21 8.59
CA ALA A 82 2.30 3.20 7.15
C ALA A 82 3.11 4.30 6.43
N CYS A 83 4.27 4.68 6.96
CA CYS A 83 5.22 5.57 6.28
C CYS A 83 6.08 4.75 5.31
N ILE A 84 6.13 5.12 4.03
CA ILE A 84 7.02 4.47 3.04
C ILE A 84 8.46 4.78 3.41
N LEU A 85 9.25 3.74 3.63
CA LEU A 85 10.67 3.84 3.97
C LEU A 85 11.58 3.60 2.76
N SER A 86 11.18 2.69 1.87
CA SER A 86 11.96 2.29 0.70
C SER A 86 11.02 1.84 -0.41
N ARG A 87 11.44 2.09 -1.65
CA ARG A 87 10.75 1.65 -2.87
C ARG A 87 11.76 1.03 -3.83
N ASN A 88 11.41 -0.08 -4.45
CA ASN A 88 12.18 -0.74 -5.51
C ASN A 88 11.22 -1.29 -6.58
N GLY A 89 11.71 -1.65 -7.75
CA GLY A 89 10.92 -2.27 -8.82
C GLY A 89 10.99 -1.52 -10.15
N ASP A 90 9.96 -1.70 -10.97
CA ASP A 90 9.91 -1.11 -12.31
C ASP A 90 9.92 0.43 -12.26
N PRO A 91 10.88 1.10 -12.94
CA PRO A 91 11.01 2.56 -12.89
C PRO A 91 9.76 3.30 -13.35
N GLN A 92 9.04 2.80 -14.36
CA GLN A 92 7.84 3.44 -14.86
C GLN A 92 6.69 3.34 -13.85
N THR A 93 6.51 2.17 -13.23
CA THR A 93 5.53 1.94 -12.17
C THR A 93 5.81 2.83 -10.95
N LEU A 94 7.08 2.92 -10.53
CA LEU A 94 7.50 3.81 -9.44
C LEU A 94 7.19 5.27 -9.76
N GLN A 95 7.42 5.70 -11.00
CA GLN A 95 7.10 7.06 -11.45
C GLN A 95 5.60 7.33 -11.42
N GLN A 96 4.77 6.39 -11.88
CA GLN A 96 3.30 6.51 -11.84
C GLN A 96 2.75 6.55 -10.40
N LEU A 97 3.34 5.79 -9.48
CA LEU A 97 3.02 5.88 -8.06
C LEU A 97 3.48 7.23 -7.46
N SER A 98 4.63 7.73 -7.88
CA SER A 98 5.15 9.03 -7.47
C SER A 98 4.24 10.19 -7.89
N THR A 99 3.60 10.13 -9.06
CA THR A 99 2.64 11.18 -9.48
C THR A 99 1.39 11.23 -8.61
N LEU A 100 1.01 10.09 -8.01
CA LEU A 100 -0.04 10.02 -6.99
C LEU A 100 0.44 10.47 -5.59
N GLY A 101 1.75 10.64 -5.41
CA GLY A 101 2.37 11.10 -4.17
C GLY A 101 2.99 9.99 -3.32
N PHE A 102 3.08 8.76 -3.81
CA PHE A 102 3.73 7.65 -3.10
C PHE A 102 5.25 7.74 -3.21
N ASN A 103 5.85 8.53 -2.33
CA ASN A 103 7.28 8.78 -2.23
C ASN A 103 7.86 8.26 -0.92
N ASP A 104 9.18 8.23 -0.83
CA ASP A 104 9.86 7.96 0.44
C ASP A 104 9.42 9.02 1.46
N GLY A 105 9.01 8.57 2.64
CA GLY A 105 8.42 9.40 3.69
C GLY A 105 6.92 9.60 3.59
N THR A 106 6.24 9.14 2.52
CA THR A 106 4.79 9.30 2.37
C THR A 106 4.02 8.41 3.34
N TYR A 107 3.04 8.98 4.03
CA TYR A 107 2.13 8.24 4.90
C TYR A 107 0.91 7.72 4.14
N CYS A 108 0.72 6.41 4.23
CA CYS A 108 -0.32 5.64 3.54
C CYS A 108 -1.42 5.13 4.48
N ALA A 109 -1.62 5.80 5.62
CA ALA A 109 -2.63 5.41 6.59
C ALA A 109 -4.06 5.50 6.00
N GLU A 110 -4.98 4.68 6.54
CA GLU A 110 -6.38 4.63 6.09
C GLU A 110 -7.06 6.01 6.15
N GLY A 111 -6.77 6.80 7.18
CA GLY A 111 -7.29 8.17 7.33
C GLY A 111 -6.73 9.18 6.31
N ILE A 112 -5.76 8.79 5.48
CA ILE A 112 -5.11 9.66 4.48
C ILE A 112 -5.52 9.21 3.07
N ILE A 113 -5.22 7.95 2.71
CA ILE A 113 -5.44 7.42 1.35
C ILE A 113 -6.72 6.59 1.21
N GLY A 114 -7.47 6.42 2.31
CA GLY A 114 -8.65 5.55 2.36
C GLY A 114 -8.29 4.06 2.40
N THR A 115 -9.28 3.22 2.14
CA THR A 115 -9.15 1.76 2.11
C THR A 115 -8.13 1.30 1.08
N CYS A 116 -7.02 0.73 1.57
CA CYS A 116 -5.94 0.18 0.76
C CYS A 116 -5.17 -0.88 1.56
N ALA A 117 -4.65 -1.92 0.89
CA ALA A 117 -3.85 -2.97 1.52
C ALA A 117 -2.66 -2.40 2.32
N LEU A 118 -2.06 -1.28 1.86
CA LEU A 118 -0.94 -0.61 2.52
C LEU A 118 -1.20 -0.30 4.01
N SER A 119 -2.44 0.02 4.38
CA SER A 119 -2.84 0.21 5.78
C SER A 119 -3.65 -0.96 6.34
N LEU A 120 -4.46 -1.62 5.52
CA LEU A 120 -5.35 -2.69 5.98
C LEU A 120 -4.60 -3.93 6.48
N ALA A 121 -3.45 -4.25 5.89
CA ALA A 121 -2.63 -5.37 6.33
C ALA A 121 -2.21 -5.20 7.80
N ALA A 122 -1.74 -4.01 8.16
CA ALA A 122 -1.42 -3.65 9.54
C ALA A 122 -2.65 -3.62 10.46
N ILE A 123 -3.77 -3.04 10.03
CA ILE A 123 -5.02 -2.95 10.83
C ILE A 123 -5.59 -4.34 11.15
N SER A 124 -5.54 -5.26 10.18
CA SER A 124 -6.10 -6.60 10.29
C SER A 124 -5.11 -7.63 10.87
N GLY A 125 -3.83 -7.28 10.95
CA GLY A 125 -2.77 -8.17 11.42
C GLY A 125 -2.45 -9.35 10.50
N GLN A 126 -2.90 -9.30 9.23
CA GLN A 126 -2.73 -10.40 8.27
C GLN A 126 -2.44 -9.88 6.85
N ALA A 127 -2.07 -10.78 5.94
CA ALA A 127 -1.87 -10.43 4.54
C ALA A 127 -3.20 -10.00 3.89
N VAL A 128 -3.18 -8.89 3.15
CA VAL A 128 -4.36 -8.30 2.50
C VAL A 128 -4.02 -7.94 1.06
N LYS A 129 -4.98 -8.18 0.16
CA LYS A 129 -4.98 -7.66 -1.21
C LYS A 129 -6.20 -6.76 -1.41
N THR A 130 -5.99 -5.60 -2.00
CA THR A 130 -7.05 -4.72 -2.50
C THR A 130 -6.77 -4.36 -3.95
N MET A 131 -7.80 -4.26 -4.78
CA MET A 131 -7.66 -3.88 -6.18
C MET A 131 -8.90 -3.18 -6.70
N ALA A 132 -8.74 -2.41 -7.78
CA ALA A 132 -9.86 -1.76 -8.46
C ALA A 132 -10.75 -0.93 -7.51
N ASP A 133 -12.05 -1.11 -7.63
CA ASP A 133 -13.10 -0.41 -6.90
C ASP A 133 -13.20 -0.80 -5.43
N GLN A 134 -12.43 -1.81 -4.97
CA GLN A 134 -12.24 -2.11 -3.54
C GLN A 134 -11.53 -0.97 -2.81
N HIS A 135 -10.71 -0.20 -3.53
CA HIS A 135 -10.14 1.02 -2.98
C HIS A 135 -11.23 2.06 -2.74
N PHE A 136 -11.13 2.71 -1.58
CA PHE A 136 -12.08 3.77 -1.27
C PHE A 136 -11.92 4.95 -2.24
N LYS A 137 -10.67 5.35 -2.52
CA LYS A 137 -10.32 6.47 -3.40
C LYS A 137 -10.29 6.03 -4.87
N GLN A 138 -10.99 6.78 -5.71
CA GLN A 138 -11.04 6.54 -7.17
C GLN A 138 -9.69 6.66 -7.86
N ALA A 139 -8.80 7.51 -7.33
CA ALA A 139 -7.42 7.65 -7.83
C ALA A 139 -6.61 6.34 -7.80
N LEU A 140 -7.03 5.37 -6.99
CA LEU A 140 -6.36 4.07 -6.85
C LEU A 140 -7.05 2.94 -7.64
N TRP A 141 -8.09 3.22 -8.42
CA TRP A 141 -8.85 2.16 -9.13
C TRP A 141 -8.07 1.45 -10.24
N ASN A 142 -7.04 2.08 -10.80
CA ASN A 142 -6.19 1.42 -11.80
C ASN A 142 -5.09 0.56 -11.16
N TRP A 143 -5.09 0.40 -9.83
CA TRP A 143 -4.04 -0.27 -9.08
C TRP A 143 -4.55 -1.50 -8.35
N ALA A 144 -3.62 -2.41 -8.10
CA ALA A 144 -3.72 -3.45 -7.11
C ALA A 144 -2.58 -3.32 -6.09
N PHE A 145 -2.90 -3.51 -4.82
CA PHE A 145 -1.95 -3.54 -3.73
C PHE A 145 -2.08 -4.85 -2.97
N CYS A 146 -0.96 -5.53 -2.77
CA CYS A 146 -0.82 -6.66 -1.86
C CYS A 146 0.09 -6.21 -0.72
N ALA A 147 -0.26 -6.49 0.53
CA ALA A 147 0.56 -6.10 1.67
C ALA A 147 0.50 -7.16 2.78
N THR A 148 1.63 -7.34 3.49
CA THR A 148 1.76 -8.26 4.62
C THR A 148 2.46 -7.56 5.78
N PRO A 149 1.87 -7.57 7.00
CA PRO A 149 2.48 -6.92 8.15
C PRO A 149 3.67 -7.73 8.65
N LEU A 150 4.67 -7.02 9.18
CA LEU A 150 5.85 -7.59 9.83
C LEU A 150 5.79 -7.33 11.33
N PHE A 151 6.16 -8.33 12.12
CA PHE A 151 6.17 -8.26 13.58
C PHE A 151 7.59 -8.44 14.13
N ASP A 152 7.90 -7.74 15.23
CA ASP A 152 9.14 -7.93 15.97
C ASP A 152 9.13 -9.21 16.83
N SER A 153 10.24 -9.52 17.49
CA SER A 153 10.37 -10.69 18.36
C SER A 153 9.44 -10.69 19.58
N LYS A 154 8.75 -9.57 19.86
CA LYS A 154 7.75 -9.43 20.92
C LYS A 154 6.31 -9.47 20.36
N GLY A 155 6.14 -9.75 19.07
CA GLY A 155 4.83 -9.78 18.41
C GLY A 155 4.24 -8.41 18.12
N ARG A 156 5.04 -7.32 18.18
CA ARG A 156 4.56 -5.97 17.89
C ARG A 156 4.74 -5.65 16.42
N LEU A 157 3.76 -5.00 15.81
CA LEU A 157 3.87 -4.51 14.43
C LEU A 157 5.10 -3.59 14.32
N THR A 158 5.99 -3.88 13.37
CA THR A 158 7.22 -3.11 13.14
C THR A 158 7.29 -2.50 11.73
N GLY A 159 6.51 -3.03 10.79
CA GLY A 159 6.41 -2.54 9.43
C GLY A 159 5.47 -3.37 8.56
N THR A 160 5.47 -3.12 7.26
CA THR A 160 4.70 -3.84 6.24
C THR A 160 5.54 -3.95 4.97
N ILE A 161 5.50 -5.11 4.31
CA ILE A 161 5.98 -5.27 2.94
C ILE A 161 4.78 -5.22 2.01
N ALA A 162 4.90 -4.49 0.91
CA ALA A 162 3.84 -4.39 -0.07
C ALA A 162 4.36 -4.48 -1.51
N LEU A 163 3.45 -4.92 -2.39
CA LEU A 163 3.60 -4.90 -3.83
C LEU A 163 2.45 -4.08 -4.40
N ALA A 164 2.79 -3.20 -5.35
CA ALA A 164 1.84 -2.40 -6.11
C ALA A 164 2.04 -2.67 -7.61
N CYS A 165 0.96 -2.86 -8.35
CA CYS A 165 1.01 -3.00 -9.81
C CYS A 165 -0.28 -2.47 -10.44
N PRO A 166 -0.29 -2.17 -11.76
CA PRO A 166 -1.53 -1.93 -12.49
C PRO A 166 -2.48 -3.11 -12.31
N VAL A 167 -3.78 -2.83 -12.18
CA VAL A 167 -4.78 -3.87 -11.88
C VAL A 167 -4.84 -4.95 -12.97
N GLU A 168 -4.55 -4.60 -14.21
CA GLU A 168 -4.48 -5.49 -15.36
C GLU A 168 -3.38 -6.56 -15.20
N GLN A 169 -2.35 -6.28 -14.39
CA GLN A 169 -1.29 -7.25 -14.11
C GLN A 169 -1.67 -8.28 -13.05
N THR A 170 -2.83 -8.15 -12.42
CA THR A 170 -3.31 -9.14 -11.44
C THR A 170 -3.86 -10.40 -12.06
N THR A 171 -4.13 -10.39 -13.37
CA THR A 171 -4.60 -11.53 -14.17
C THR A 171 -3.44 -12.18 -14.92
N ALA A 172 -2.39 -12.58 -14.21
CA ALA A 172 -1.47 -13.58 -14.75
C ALA A 172 -2.05 -14.96 -14.40
N SER A 173 -2.64 -15.59 -15.42
CA SER A 173 -3.08 -17.00 -15.39
C SER A 173 -1.87 -17.92 -15.51
#